data_AF-A0A2E0XSB9-F1
#
_entry.id   AF-A0A2E0XSB9-F1
#
_cell.length_a   1.000
_cell.length_b   1.000
_cell.length_c   1.000
_cell.angle_alpha   90.00
_cell.angle_beta   90.00
_cell.angle_gamma   90.00
#
_symmetry.space_group_name_H-M   'P 1'
#
loop_
_entity.id
_entity.type
_entity.pdbx_description
1 polymer ?
#
loop_
_entity_poly.entity_id
_entity_poly.type
_entity_poly.pdbx_seq_one_letter_code
_entity_poly.pdbx_strand_id
1 'polypeptide(L)'
;MQNENENVEKRKTWLEQVFKNSQVVVGTCAAIGIVVITAIVAALTGKGEEIETFAHRWEAAVESKDSKKYQNLWDPVALRTSKEAQQQYNEAVKRTRPYGKIVAQVKPLSHRKDPRSKDLYRIESIPVELFKDGQLLMRTYRDLVVKRKGVQKRWYLVRDQELRDQQEFPQSSQEVIASTEDTDSPETGPTVTINEAASGLSGNTPVDTQLKIRQVLGAWQRSWQTKDLQTYMAQYANEAKITRVTVVDGKEDQEKKRILNKAQLRQGMVRLNKRYSKIEVLISNLQINGDTAVADVGFLQTYKAFTPASGNRPAYRDFGTKTLILAIDAKDGIWKIYKESWKNYKDVPNYPKL
;
A
#
# COMPACT_ATOMS: atom_id res chain seq x y z
N MET A 1 65.69 -60.13 49.09
CA MET A 1 64.21 -60.30 49.05
C MET A 1 63.43 -59.00 49.27
N GLN A 2 64.04 -57.81 49.30
CA GLN A 2 63.34 -56.54 49.59
C GLN A 2 62.99 -55.71 48.34
N ASN A 3 63.60 -55.97 47.18
CA ASN A 3 63.41 -55.20 45.94
C ASN A 3 62.27 -55.67 45.01
N GLU A 4 61.69 -56.85 45.23
CA GLU A 4 60.57 -57.35 44.40
C GLU A 4 59.20 -56.84 44.87
N ASN A 5 59.02 -56.59 46.18
CA ASN A 5 57.74 -56.12 46.72
C ASN A 5 57.44 -54.65 46.37
N GLU A 6 58.45 -53.78 46.32
CA GLU A 6 58.26 -52.35 46.05
C GLU A 6 57.84 -52.08 44.58
N ASN A 7 58.18 -52.98 43.66
CA ASN A 7 57.89 -52.85 42.23
C ASN A 7 56.47 -53.36 41.88
N VAL A 8 55.91 -54.26 42.69
CA VAL A 8 54.54 -54.77 42.54
C VAL A 8 53.51 -53.76 43.06
N GLU A 9 53.80 -53.09 44.18
CA GLU A 9 52.91 -52.02 44.70
C GLU A 9 52.84 -50.81 43.76
N LYS A 10 53.99 -50.36 43.22
CA LYS A 10 54.03 -49.23 42.26
C LYS A 10 53.25 -49.51 40.97
N ARG A 11 53.23 -50.77 40.49
CA ARG A 11 52.46 -51.17 39.30
C ARG A 11 50.95 -51.26 39.57
N LYS A 12 50.54 -51.69 40.77
CA LYS A 12 49.13 -51.68 41.18
C LYS A 12 48.59 -50.25 41.29
N THR A 13 49.35 -49.35 41.93
CA THR A 13 48.95 -47.94 42.07
C THR A 13 48.86 -47.22 40.72
N TRP A 14 49.76 -47.52 39.77
CA TRP A 14 49.71 -46.92 38.45
C TRP A 14 48.50 -47.39 37.62
N LEU A 15 48.15 -48.69 37.68
CA LEU A 15 46.98 -49.23 36.97
C LEU A 15 45.65 -48.72 37.57
N GLU A 16 45.55 -48.58 38.90
CA GLU A 16 44.36 -48.00 39.54
C GLU A 16 44.16 -46.51 39.20
N GLN A 17 45.26 -45.78 39.01
CA GLN A 17 45.23 -44.36 38.65
C GLN A 17 44.89 -44.14 37.17
N VAL A 18 45.30 -45.04 36.28
CA VAL A 18 44.91 -45.04 34.86
C VAL A 18 43.43 -45.42 34.70
N PHE A 19 42.92 -46.39 35.47
CA PHE A 19 41.49 -46.76 35.43
C PHE A 19 40.57 -45.67 36.00
N LYS A 20 40.98 -44.96 37.07
CA LYS A 20 40.24 -43.79 37.58
C LYS A 20 40.18 -42.65 36.57
N ASN A 21 41.27 -42.35 35.87
CA ASN A 21 41.28 -41.29 34.86
C ASN A 21 40.51 -41.66 33.59
N SER A 22 40.50 -42.94 33.20
CA SER A 22 39.70 -43.47 32.09
C SER A 22 38.19 -43.34 32.33
N GLN A 23 37.70 -43.69 33.52
CA GLN A 23 36.27 -43.56 33.85
C GLN A 23 35.81 -42.09 33.95
N VAL A 24 36.67 -41.19 34.42
CA VAL A 24 36.37 -39.74 34.46
C VAL A 24 36.32 -39.16 33.04
N VAL A 25 37.24 -39.53 32.14
CA VAL A 25 37.24 -39.03 30.75
C VAL A 25 36.07 -39.60 29.93
N VAL A 26 35.73 -40.88 30.08
CA VAL A 26 34.57 -41.49 29.41
C VAL A 26 33.25 -40.94 29.97
N GLY A 27 33.14 -40.72 31.29
CA GLY A 27 31.97 -40.11 31.91
C GLY A 27 31.75 -38.65 31.52
N THR A 28 32.84 -37.87 31.37
CA THR A 28 32.75 -36.45 30.98
C THR A 28 32.41 -36.29 29.49
N CYS A 29 32.96 -37.12 28.61
CA CYS A 29 32.58 -37.14 27.19
C CYS A 29 31.15 -37.63 26.97
N ALA A 30 30.68 -38.63 27.73
CA ALA A 30 29.30 -39.10 27.68
C ALA A 30 28.31 -38.05 28.23
N ALA A 31 28.65 -37.34 29.32
CA ALA A 31 27.82 -36.28 29.87
C ALA A 31 27.70 -35.07 28.93
N ILE A 32 28.80 -34.63 28.32
CA ILE A 32 28.78 -33.56 27.31
C ILE A 32 28.00 -34.01 26.07
N GLY A 33 28.20 -35.27 25.61
CA GLY A 33 27.44 -35.85 24.52
C GLY A 33 25.93 -35.88 24.81
N ILE A 34 25.52 -36.29 26.01
CA ILE A 34 24.11 -36.31 26.42
C ILE A 34 23.54 -34.89 26.51
N VAL A 35 24.26 -33.91 27.04
CA VAL A 35 23.81 -32.50 27.10
C VAL A 35 23.68 -31.89 25.71
N VAL A 36 24.62 -32.17 24.79
CA VAL A 36 24.54 -31.71 23.40
C VAL A 36 23.40 -32.41 22.67
N ILE A 37 23.21 -33.71 22.86
CA ILE A 37 22.09 -34.46 22.27
C ILE A 37 20.76 -33.99 22.85
N THR A 38 20.64 -33.75 24.16
CA THR A 38 19.40 -33.21 24.75
C THR A 38 19.15 -31.77 24.33
N ALA A 39 20.17 -30.93 24.17
CA ALA A 39 20.01 -29.59 23.62
C ALA A 39 19.58 -29.62 22.14
N ILE A 40 20.13 -30.54 21.33
CA ILE A 40 19.71 -30.75 19.94
C ILE A 40 18.29 -31.31 19.88
N VAL A 41 17.95 -32.30 20.70
CA VAL A 41 16.61 -32.89 20.77
C VAL A 41 15.61 -31.85 21.27
N ALA A 42 15.92 -31.06 22.30
CA ALA A 42 15.08 -29.97 22.78
C ALA A 42 14.92 -28.85 21.74
N ALA A 43 15.96 -28.55 20.95
CA ALA A 43 15.86 -27.62 19.82
C ALA A 43 15.02 -28.18 18.66
N LEU A 44 15.02 -29.50 18.47
CA LEU A 44 14.20 -30.21 17.45
C LEU A 44 12.75 -30.42 17.90
N THR A 45 12.48 -30.54 19.21
CA THR A 45 11.15 -30.76 19.80
C THR A 45 10.49 -29.48 20.32
N GLY A 46 11.23 -28.37 20.42
CA GLY A 46 10.70 -27.06 20.79
C GLY A 46 9.53 -26.65 19.89
N LYS A 47 8.45 -26.15 20.50
CA LYS A 47 7.33 -25.54 19.76
C LYS A 47 7.90 -24.44 18.86
N GLY A 48 7.70 -24.57 17.55
CA GLY A 48 8.09 -23.55 16.58
C GLY A 48 7.37 -22.23 16.85
N GLU A 49 7.93 -21.14 16.36
CA GLU A 49 7.35 -19.81 16.54
C GLU A 49 5.88 -19.76 16.07
N GLU A 50 4.99 -19.24 16.92
CA GLU A 50 3.60 -18.96 16.56
C GLU A 50 3.52 -17.78 15.59
N ILE A 51 2.49 -17.75 14.73
CA ILE A 51 2.40 -16.72 13.69
C ILE A 51 2.07 -15.34 14.30
N GLU A 52 1.39 -15.33 15.43
CA GLU A 52 1.09 -14.19 16.29
C GLU A 52 2.38 -13.57 16.84
N THR A 53 3.32 -14.39 17.28
CA THR A 53 4.64 -13.94 17.74
C THR A 53 5.40 -13.27 16.60
N PHE A 54 5.34 -13.82 15.39
CA PHE A 54 5.90 -13.15 14.21
C PHE A 54 5.21 -11.82 13.91
N ALA A 55 3.88 -11.78 13.96
CA ALA A 55 3.11 -10.57 13.68
C ALA A 55 3.47 -9.43 14.66
N HIS A 56 3.64 -9.73 15.94
CA HIS A 56 4.12 -8.76 16.94
C HIS A 56 5.56 -8.28 16.68
N ARG A 57 6.47 -9.16 16.21
CA ARG A 57 7.81 -8.72 15.78
C ARG A 57 7.73 -7.81 14.57
N TRP A 58 6.80 -8.08 13.65
CA TRP A 58 6.56 -7.25 12.47
C TRP A 58 6.00 -5.88 12.84
N GLU A 59 4.96 -5.83 13.69
CA GLU A 59 4.39 -4.61 14.28
C GLU A 59 5.50 -3.76 14.90
N ALA A 60 6.26 -4.33 15.86
CA ALA A 60 7.33 -3.62 16.55
C ALA A 60 8.42 -3.09 15.59
N ALA A 61 8.75 -3.84 14.54
CA ALA A 61 9.74 -3.40 13.56
C ALA A 61 9.22 -2.23 12.71
N VAL A 62 7.98 -2.32 12.21
CA VAL A 62 7.35 -1.28 11.38
C VAL A 62 7.14 0.00 12.19
N GLU A 63 6.61 -0.10 13.40
CA GLU A 63 6.36 1.04 14.28
C GLU A 63 7.65 1.73 14.75
N SER A 64 8.73 0.95 14.97
CA SER A 64 10.03 1.51 15.35
C SER A 64 10.72 2.30 14.24
N LYS A 65 10.30 2.13 12.98
CA LYS A 65 10.94 2.68 11.78
C LYS A 65 12.43 2.31 11.62
N ASP A 66 12.92 1.32 12.38
CA ASP A 66 14.30 0.84 12.31
C ASP A 66 14.46 -0.13 11.13
N SER A 67 15.15 0.31 10.09
CA SER A 67 15.33 -0.47 8.87
C SER A 67 16.11 -1.77 9.10
N LYS A 68 16.96 -1.86 10.13
CA LYS A 68 17.68 -3.09 10.48
C LYS A 68 16.75 -4.08 11.18
N LYS A 69 15.92 -3.62 12.13
CA LYS A 69 14.89 -4.47 12.75
C LYS A 69 13.92 -5.03 11.71
N TYR A 70 13.48 -4.18 10.79
CA TYR A 70 12.61 -4.61 9.70
C TYR A 70 13.32 -5.58 8.74
N GLN A 71 14.57 -5.30 8.36
CA GLN A 71 15.38 -6.21 7.53
C GLN A 71 15.54 -7.60 8.16
N ASN A 72 15.74 -7.67 9.47
CA ASN A 72 15.89 -8.94 10.20
C ASN A 72 14.64 -9.83 10.19
N LEU A 73 13.48 -9.29 9.79
CA LEU A 73 12.27 -10.10 9.58
C LEU A 73 12.30 -10.83 8.24
N TRP A 74 13.02 -10.30 7.25
CA TRP A 74 13.07 -10.87 5.91
C TRP A 74 13.87 -12.15 5.86
N ASP A 75 13.41 -13.07 5.03
CA ASP A 75 14.22 -14.20 4.64
C ASP A 75 15.44 -13.69 3.84
N PRO A 76 16.66 -13.95 4.29
CA PRO A 76 17.86 -13.36 3.69
C PRO A 76 18.08 -13.84 2.25
N VAL A 77 17.64 -15.05 1.92
CA VAL A 77 17.72 -15.57 0.54
C VAL A 77 16.75 -14.82 -0.35
N ALA A 78 15.48 -14.71 0.05
CA ALA A 78 14.45 -13.99 -0.70
C ALA A 78 14.85 -12.53 -0.92
N LEU A 79 15.31 -11.84 0.12
CA LEU A 79 15.75 -10.44 0.02
C LEU A 79 17.00 -10.28 -0.87
N ARG A 80 17.88 -11.28 -0.94
CA ARG A 80 19.07 -11.22 -1.81
C ARG A 80 18.77 -11.54 -3.27
N THR A 81 17.87 -12.48 -3.55
CA THR A 81 17.69 -13.02 -4.91
C THR A 81 16.45 -12.51 -5.63
N SER A 82 15.42 -12.05 -4.91
CA SER A 82 14.19 -11.55 -5.51
C SER A 82 14.21 -10.03 -5.65
N LYS A 83 14.18 -9.55 -6.90
CA LYS A 83 14.00 -8.11 -7.19
C LYS A 83 12.69 -7.57 -6.60
N GLU A 84 11.63 -8.38 -6.59
CA GLU A 84 10.34 -8.01 -6.01
C GLU A 84 10.46 -7.79 -4.49
N ALA A 85 11.13 -8.70 -3.78
CA ALA A 85 11.34 -8.57 -2.33
C ALA A 85 12.19 -7.34 -1.98
N GLN A 86 13.26 -7.09 -2.75
CA GLN A 86 14.10 -5.91 -2.59
C GLN A 86 13.31 -4.62 -2.79
N GLN A 87 12.50 -4.57 -3.85
CA GLN A 87 11.67 -3.41 -4.14
C GLN A 87 10.67 -3.17 -3.00
N GLN A 88 9.97 -4.20 -2.53
CA GLN A 88 9.01 -4.09 -1.43
C GLN A 88 9.67 -3.64 -0.12
N TYR A 89 10.83 -4.19 0.22
CA TYR A 89 11.62 -3.74 1.37
C TYR A 89 11.98 -2.26 1.26
N ASN A 90 12.54 -1.84 0.12
CA ASN A 90 12.97 -0.47 -0.10
C ASN A 90 11.78 0.51 -0.08
N GLU A 91 10.66 0.13 -0.70
CA GLU A 91 9.42 0.91 -0.69
C GLU A 91 8.88 1.06 0.73
N ALA A 92 8.81 -0.04 1.50
CA ALA A 92 8.36 -0.01 2.89
C ALA A 92 9.23 0.93 3.74
N VAL A 93 10.56 0.80 3.68
CA VAL A 93 11.49 1.64 4.43
C VAL A 93 11.42 3.10 3.98
N LYS A 94 11.26 3.38 2.69
CA LYS A 94 11.15 4.76 2.17
C LYS A 94 9.85 5.41 2.64
N ARG A 95 8.74 4.67 2.62
CA ARG A 95 7.40 5.14 2.95
C ARG A 95 7.20 5.47 4.41
N THR A 96 7.81 4.73 5.31
CA THR A 96 7.63 4.99 6.75
C THR A 96 8.36 6.25 7.22
N ARG A 97 9.38 6.73 6.49
CA ARG A 97 10.22 7.88 6.90
C ARG A 97 9.45 9.17 7.18
N PRO A 98 8.53 9.65 6.31
CA PRO A 98 7.90 10.97 6.47
C PRO A 98 6.90 11.07 7.62
N TYR A 99 6.46 9.94 8.19
CA TYR A 99 5.43 9.89 9.22
C TYR A 99 6.06 9.97 10.61
N GLY A 100 5.49 10.80 11.49
CA GLY A 100 5.96 10.97 12.86
C GLY A 100 5.66 9.74 13.73
N LYS A 101 4.53 9.06 13.47
CA LYS A 101 4.12 7.84 14.17
C LYS A 101 3.46 6.87 13.19
N ILE A 102 3.67 5.58 13.42
CA ILE A 102 3.06 4.48 12.69
C ILE A 102 2.43 3.55 13.72
N VAL A 103 1.22 3.07 13.43
CA VAL A 103 0.51 2.09 14.26
C VAL A 103 0.07 0.93 13.39
N ALA A 104 0.49 -0.28 13.72
CA ALA A 104 0.19 -1.49 12.95
C ALA A 104 -0.74 -2.41 13.76
N GLN A 105 -1.95 -2.65 13.27
CA GLN A 105 -2.97 -3.38 14.03
C GLN A 105 -2.92 -4.87 13.72
N VAL A 106 -2.11 -5.61 14.46
CA VAL A 106 -1.97 -7.07 14.28
C VAL A 106 -2.97 -7.89 15.10
N LYS A 107 -4.09 -7.31 15.55
CA LYS A 107 -5.19 -8.06 16.20
C LYS A 107 -6.54 -7.50 15.77
N PRO A 108 -7.48 -8.33 15.30
CA PRO A 108 -7.36 -9.78 15.04
C PRO A 108 -6.50 -10.09 13.79
N LEU A 109 -5.84 -11.25 13.75
CA LEU A 109 -5.06 -11.72 12.59
C LEU A 109 -5.91 -12.59 11.68
N SER A 110 -6.01 -12.21 10.41
CA SER A 110 -6.49 -13.10 9.34
C SER A 110 -5.29 -13.76 8.68
N HIS A 111 -5.16 -15.08 8.80
CA HIS A 111 -4.08 -15.80 8.13
C HIS A 111 -4.52 -17.14 7.55
N ARG A 112 -3.88 -17.56 6.45
CA ARG A 112 -4.13 -18.85 5.79
C ARG A 112 -2.87 -19.42 5.15
N LYS A 113 -2.86 -20.71 4.89
CA LYS A 113 -1.82 -21.33 4.04
C LYS A 113 -1.90 -20.77 2.63
N ASP A 114 -0.76 -20.54 1.99
CA ASP A 114 -0.73 -20.10 0.59
C ASP A 114 -1.21 -21.25 -0.32
N PRO A 115 -2.20 -21.02 -1.20
CA PRO A 115 -2.66 -22.05 -2.13
C PRO A 115 -1.56 -22.57 -3.07
N ARG A 116 -0.55 -21.74 -3.35
CA ARG A 116 0.53 -22.03 -4.31
C ARG A 116 1.73 -22.72 -3.68
N SER A 117 1.84 -22.74 -2.35
CA SER A 117 2.95 -23.39 -1.66
C SER A 117 2.58 -23.78 -0.24
N LYS A 118 2.78 -25.05 0.10
CA LYS A 118 2.48 -25.61 1.43
C LYS A 118 3.35 -25.03 2.56
N ASP A 119 4.49 -24.45 2.22
CA ASP A 119 5.47 -23.89 3.17
C ASP A 119 5.29 -22.39 3.41
N LEU A 120 4.38 -21.76 2.65
CA LEU A 120 4.09 -20.34 2.75
C LEU A 120 2.76 -20.12 3.46
N TYR A 121 2.72 -19.05 4.25
CA TYR A 121 1.52 -18.57 4.92
C TYR A 121 1.30 -17.11 4.55
N ARG A 122 0.03 -16.73 4.46
CA ARG A 122 -0.40 -15.37 4.20
C ARG A 122 -1.02 -14.79 5.45
N ILE A 123 -0.63 -13.58 5.79
CA ILE A 123 -1.31 -12.74 6.79
C ILE A 123 -1.89 -11.58 5.99
N GLU A 124 -3.21 -11.45 6.00
CA GLU A 124 -3.92 -10.61 5.04
C GLU A 124 -4.52 -9.38 5.70
N SER A 125 -4.48 -8.26 4.97
CA SER A 125 -5.19 -7.02 5.31
C SER A 125 -4.85 -6.46 6.69
N ILE A 126 -3.57 -6.45 7.07
CA ILE A 126 -3.14 -5.85 8.33
C ILE A 126 -3.25 -4.32 8.22
N PRO A 127 -4.10 -3.65 9.02
CA PRO A 127 -4.23 -2.20 8.98
C PRO A 127 -2.96 -1.53 9.51
N VAL A 128 -2.49 -0.52 8.80
CA VAL A 128 -1.36 0.34 9.20
C VAL A 128 -1.79 1.79 9.10
N GLU A 129 -1.83 2.46 10.24
CA GLU A 129 -2.17 3.86 10.37
C GLU A 129 -0.90 4.71 10.41
N LEU A 130 -0.89 5.77 9.60
CA LEU A 130 0.25 6.65 9.42
C LEU A 130 -0.13 8.05 9.92
N PHE A 131 0.63 8.54 10.89
CA PHE A 131 0.39 9.81 11.56
C PHE A 131 1.52 10.81 11.27
N LYS A 132 1.16 12.07 11.13
CA LYS A 132 2.11 13.19 11.06
C LYS A 132 1.58 14.31 11.93
N ASP A 133 2.45 14.91 12.73
CA ASP A 133 2.10 16.00 13.66
C ASP A 133 0.89 15.67 14.56
N GLY A 134 0.79 14.40 14.99
CA GLY A 134 -0.28 13.89 15.85
C GLY A 134 -1.61 13.58 15.14
N GLN A 135 -1.75 13.91 13.86
CA GLN A 135 -2.97 13.66 13.09
C GLN A 135 -2.85 12.36 12.26
N LEU A 136 -3.92 11.57 12.24
CA LEU A 136 -4.03 10.43 11.31
C LEU A 136 -4.07 10.98 9.89
N LEU A 137 -3.13 10.58 9.04
CA LEU A 137 -3.09 11.00 7.64
C LEU A 137 -3.65 9.96 6.68
N MET A 138 -3.38 8.68 6.95
CA MET A 138 -3.76 7.59 6.08
C MET A 138 -3.84 6.29 6.87
N ARG A 139 -4.82 5.46 6.54
CA ARG A 139 -4.81 4.04 6.86
C ARG A 139 -4.56 3.27 5.57
N THR A 140 -3.55 2.42 5.58
CA THR A 140 -3.23 1.48 4.50
C THR A 140 -3.31 0.06 5.02
N TYR A 141 -3.26 -0.93 4.13
CA TYR A 141 -3.35 -2.34 4.50
C TYR A 141 -2.16 -3.13 3.93
N ARG A 142 -1.66 -4.10 4.67
CA ARG A 142 -0.48 -4.90 4.30
C ARG A 142 -0.84 -6.38 4.22
N ASP A 143 -0.42 -7.01 3.12
CA ASP A 143 -0.45 -8.45 2.93
C ASP A 143 0.97 -9.01 3.06
N LEU A 144 1.18 -9.88 4.03
CA LEU A 144 2.46 -10.52 4.30
C LEU A 144 2.46 -11.96 3.80
N VAL A 145 3.53 -12.37 3.13
CA VAL A 145 3.81 -13.79 2.87
C VAL A 145 5.01 -14.20 3.69
N VAL A 146 4.85 -15.22 4.51
CA VAL A 146 5.86 -15.68 5.45
C VAL A 146 6.16 -17.16 5.26
N LYS A 147 7.36 -17.58 5.68
CA LYS A 147 7.77 -18.99 5.66
C LYS A 147 8.50 -19.37 6.94
N ARG A 148 8.32 -20.61 7.40
CA ARG A 148 9.08 -21.17 8.52
C ARG A 148 10.44 -21.68 8.05
N LYS A 149 11.49 -21.38 8.80
CA LYS A 149 12.85 -21.86 8.54
C LYS A 149 13.65 -22.14 9.80
N GLY A 150 14.67 -22.98 9.63
CA GLY A 150 15.65 -23.31 10.65
C GLY A 150 15.15 -24.31 11.68
N VAL A 151 16.06 -24.74 12.56
CA VAL A 151 15.80 -25.73 13.61
C VAL A 151 14.71 -25.24 14.57
N GLN A 152 14.73 -23.95 14.91
CA GLN A 152 13.73 -23.28 15.75
C GLN A 152 12.40 -22.97 15.02
N LYS A 153 12.25 -23.34 13.75
CA LYS A 153 11.04 -23.12 12.93
C LYS A 153 10.50 -21.68 13.02
N ARG A 154 11.40 -20.68 12.96
CA ARG A 154 11.04 -19.25 13.00
C ARG A 154 10.44 -18.79 11.69
N TRP A 155 9.51 -17.84 11.77
CA TRP A 155 8.90 -17.21 10.61
C TRP A 155 9.77 -16.08 10.06
N TYR A 156 9.87 -16.05 8.74
CA TYR A 156 10.55 -15.03 7.97
C TYR A 156 9.65 -14.51 6.86
N LEU A 157 9.70 -13.19 6.65
CA LEU A 157 9.00 -12.47 5.61
C LEU A 157 9.63 -12.76 4.24
N VAL A 158 8.79 -13.12 3.28
CA VAL A 158 9.17 -13.37 1.88
C VAL A 158 8.63 -12.26 0.97
N ARG A 159 7.48 -11.71 1.34
CA ARG A 159 6.78 -10.63 0.62
C ARG A 159 6.05 -9.75 1.62
N ASP A 160 6.09 -8.44 1.42
CA ASP A 160 5.27 -7.46 2.14
C ASP A 160 4.67 -6.50 1.12
N GLN A 161 3.40 -6.73 0.82
CA GLN A 161 2.67 -6.01 -0.21
C GLN A 161 1.72 -5.02 0.43
N GLU A 162 1.81 -3.75 0.04
CA GLU A 162 0.83 -2.75 0.40
C GLU A 162 -0.37 -2.77 -0.54
N LEU A 163 -1.57 -2.88 0.03
CA LEU A 163 -2.84 -2.81 -0.67
C LEU A 163 -3.22 -1.35 -0.91
N ARG A 164 -2.52 -0.71 -1.85
CA ARG A 164 -2.72 0.70 -2.20
C ARG A 164 -4.17 1.03 -2.58
N ASP A 165 -4.91 0.06 -3.08
CA ASP A 165 -6.32 0.22 -3.43
C ASP A 165 -7.28 0.25 -2.25
N GLN A 166 -6.85 -0.24 -1.09
CA GLN A 166 -7.59 -0.17 0.16
C GLN A 166 -7.18 1.03 1.02
N GLN A 167 -6.30 1.92 0.53
CA GLN A 167 -5.93 3.12 1.27
C GLN A 167 -7.17 3.99 1.56
N GLU A 168 -7.26 4.39 2.83
CA GLU A 168 -8.28 5.25 3.40
C GLU A 168 -7.60 6.55 3.88
N PHE A 169 -8.20 7.68 3.56
CA PHE A 169 -7.75 9.00 4.03
C PHE A 169 -8.88 9.60 4.87
N PRO A 170 -8.57 10.26 5.99
CA PRO A 170 -9.57 11.00 6.75
C PRO A 170 -10.24 12.02 5.82
N GLN A 171 -11.56 12.03 5.79
CA GLN A 171 -12.31 12.99 4.96
C GLN A 171 -12.07 14.41 5.51
N SER A 172 -11.50 15.29 4.68
CA SER A 172 -11.54 16.74 4.95
C SER A 172 -12.98 17.21 4.76
N SER A 173 -13.56 17.76 5.82
CA SER A 173 -14.93 18.28 5.92
C SER A 173 -15.08 19.66 5.28
N GLN A 174 -14.60 19.85 4.06
CA GLN A 174 -14.90 21.05 3.27
C GLN A 174 -15.71 20.67 2.04
N GLU A 175 -17.03 20.61 2.24
CA GLU A 175 -18.00 20.64 1.16
C GLU A 175 -17.95 22.02 0.50
N VAL A 176 -17.39 22.12 -0.71
CA VAL A 176 -17.57 23.31 -1.53
C VAL A 176 -18.96 23.22 -2.16
N ILE A 177 -19.91 23.89 -1.52
CA ILE A 177 -21.23 24.16 -2.08
C ILE A 177 -21.00 25.14 -3.23
N ALA A 178 -21.20 24.67 -4.47
CA ALA A 178 -21.38 25.56 -5.61
C ALA A 178 -22.78 26.20 -5.44
N SER A 179 -22.81 27.38 -4.84
CA SER A 179 -23.99 28.24 -4.80
C SER A 179 -24.16 28.87 -6.18
N THR A 180 -25.12 28.39 -6.95
CA THR A 180 -25.71 29.15 -8.05
C THR A 180 -26.72 30.11 -7.45
N GLU A 181 -26.33 31.37 -7.25
CA GLU A 181 -27.31 32.45 -7.14
C GLU A 181 -27.75 32.84 -8.55
N ASP A 182 -29.06 32.68 -8.78
CA ASP A 182 -29.75 33.23 -9.94
C ASP A 182 -29.68 34.76 -9.89
N THR A 183 -29.26 35.38 -10.99
CA THR A 183 -29.62 36.76 -11.28
C THR A 183 -29.82 36.92 -12.78
N ASP A 184 -31.07 37.19 -13.14
CA ASP A 184 -31.54 37.57 -14.47
C ASP A 184 -30.74 38.74 -15.04
N SER A 185 -30.03 38.50 -16.16
CA SER A 185 -29.81 39.50 -17.22
C SER A 185 -29.34 38.81 -18.50
N PRO A 186 -29.86 39.22 -19.68
CA PRO A 186 -29.54 38.58 -20.95
C PRO A 186 -28.24 39.14 -21.54
N GLU A 187 -27.56 38.31 -22.33
CA GLU A 187 -26.41 38.68 -23.18
C GLU A 187 -25.05 38.91 -22.51
N THR A 188 -24.55 37.92 -21.79
CA THR A 188 -23.15 37.46 -21.94
C THR A 188 -23.03 36.08 -21.30
N GLY A 189 -22.45 35.10 -22.01
CA GLY A 189 -22.32 33.74 -21.50
C GLY A 189 -21.61 33.70 -20.14
N PRO A 190 -21.93 32.71 -19.27
CA PRO A 190 -21.40 32.68 -17.91
C PRO A 190 -19.88 32.56 -17.96
N THR A 191 -19.20 33.65 -17.66
CA THR A 191 -17.77 33.65 -17.32
C THR A 191 -17.71 33.29 -15.86
N VAL A 192 -17.50 32.00 -15.56
CA VAL A 192 -17.22 31.54 -14.21
C VAL A 192 -15.84 32.05 -13.83
N THR A 193 -15.79 33.13 -13.05
CA THR A 193 -14.55 33.65 -12.47
C THR A 193 -13.99 32.61 -11.50
N ILE A 194 -12.77 32.16 -11.78
CA ILE A 194 -12.08 31.08 -11.08
C ILE A 194 -11.54 31.61 -9.75
N ASN A 195 -12.27 31.37 -8.66
CA ASN A 195 -11.67 31.47 -7.33
C ASN A 195 -10.86 30.19 -7.09
N GLU A 196 -9.53 30.33 -7.11
CA GLU A 196 -8.57 29.31 -6.70
C GLU A 196 -8.90 28.88 -5.27
N ALA A 197 -9.58 27.74 -5.12
CA ALA A 197 -9.98 27.23 -3.82
C ALA A 197 -8.73 27.04 -2.95
N ALA A 198 -8.70 27.74 -1.82
CA ALA A 198 -7.62 27.72 -0.84
C ALA A 198 -7.20 26.27 -0.56
N SER A 199 -6.02 25.91 -1.05
CA SER A 199 -5.41 24.61 -0.80
C SER A 199 -5.27 24.45 0.72
N GLY A 200 -5.68 23.30 1.26
CA GLY A 200 -5.32 22.87 2.61
C GLY A 200 -3.81 22.60 2.66
N LEU A 201 -3.03 23.69 2.70
CA LEU A 201 -1.59 23.67 2.71
C LEU A 201 -1.13 23.22 4.09
N SER A 202 -0.84 21.94 4.24
CA SER A 202 -0.01 21.46 5.35
C SER A 202 1.40 22.03 5.12
N GLY A 203 1.77 23.06 5.89
CA GLY A 203 2.92 23.98 5.69
C GLY A 203 4.33 23.36 5.74
N ASN A 204 4.45 22.04 5.64
CA ASN A 204 5.66 21.27 5.86
C ASN A 204 6.02 20.40 4.64
N THR A 205 5.42 20.65 3.47
CA THR A 205 5.70 19.94 2.22
C THR A 205 6.71 20.74 1.38
N PRO A 206 7.78 20.11 0.83
CA PRO A 206 8.70 20.81 -0.06
C PRO A 206 7.99 21.41 -1.27
N VAL A 207 8.28 22.68 -1.58
CA VAL A 207 7.67 23.43 -2.70
C VAL A 207 7.77 22.66 -4.02
N ASP A 208 8.90 21.99 -4.27
CA ASP A 208 9.13 21.18 -5.46
C ASP A 208 8.14 20.01 -5.59
N THR A 209 7.76 19.38 -4.47
CA THR A 209 6.79 18.29 -4.45
C THR A 209 5.41 18.81 -4.82
N GLN A 210 5.02 19.96 -4.25
CA GLN A 210 3.75 20.60 -4.56
C GLN A 210 3.66 21.00 -6.03
N LEU A 211 4.73 21.58 -6.58
CA LEU A 211 4.79 21.95 -7.99
C LEU A 211 4.65 20.73 -8.91
N LYS A 212 5.36 19.63 -8.63
CA LYS A 212 5.28 18.39 -9.41
C LYS A 212 3.87 17.79 -9.39
N ILE A 213 3.20 17.76 -8.24
CA ILE A 213 1.83 17.26 -8.14
C ILE A 213 0.86 18.17 -8.91
N ARG A 214 0.98 19.49 -8.77
CA ARG A 214 0.19 20.46 -9.54
C ARG A 214 0.39 20.30 -11.05
N GLN A 215 1.61 19.97 -11.51
CA GLN A 215 1.88 19.68 -12.92
C GLN A 215 1.16 18.43 -13.41
N VAL A 216 1.20 17.33 -12.65
CA VAL A 216 0.47 16.08 -13.00
C VAL A 216 -1.03 16.33 -13.06
N LEU A 217 -1.59 17.00 -12.04
CA LEU A 217 -3.01 17.34 -11.96
C LEU A 217 -3.43 18.30 -13.08
N GLY A 218 -2.63 19.33 -13.38
CA GLY A 218 -2.90 20.26 -14.47
C GLY A 218 -2.82 19.61 -15.85
N ALA A 219 -1.84 18.73 -16.07
CA ALA A 219 -1.73 17.95 -17.30
C ALA A 219 -2.91 16.97 -17.46
N TRP A 220 -3.29 16.29 -16.38
CA TRP A 220 -4.45 15.41 -16.34
C TRP A 220 -5.74 16.16 -16.65
N GLN A 221 -5.97 17.30 -15.98
CA GLN A 221 -7.14 18.16 -16.17
C GLN A 221 -7.23 18.64 -17.63
N ARG A 222 -6.17 19.28 -18.12
CA ARG A 222 -6.14 19.85 -19.48
C ARG A 222 -6.37 18.77 -20.53
N SER A 223 -5.67 17.64 -20.43
CA SER A 223 -5.79 16.55 -21.39
C SER A 223 -7.18 15.89 -21.38
N TRP A 224 -7.86 15.83 -20.23
CA TRP A 224 -9.25 15.40 -20.19
C TRP A 224 -10.17 16.39 -20.90
N GLN A 225 -10.04 17.69 -20.59
CA GLN A 225 -10.87 18.75 -21.18
C GLN A 225 -10.68 18.86 -22.69
N THR A 226 -9.44 18.72 -23.18
CA THR A 226 -9.11 18.76 -24.61
C THR A 226 -9.23 17.41 -25.32
N LYS A 227 -9.61 16.35 -24.59
CA LYS A 227 -9.76 14.97 -25.10
C LYS A 227 -8.45 14.38 -25.66
N ASP A 228 -7.30 14.91 -25.24
CA ASP A 228 -5.98 14.33 -25.52
C ASP A 228 -5.79 13.05 -24.70
N LEU A 229 -6.15 11.93 -25.32
CA LEU A 229 -6.10 10.63 -24.67
C LEU A 229 -4.67 10.21 -24.32
N GLN A 230 -3.67 10.60 -25.10
CA GLN A 230 -2.30 10.15 -24.86
C GLN A 230 -1.75 10.80 -23.59
N THR A 231 -1.87 12.13 -23.49
CA THR A 231 -1.43 12.88 -22.30
C THR A 231 -2.24 12.50 -21.07
N TYR A 232 -3.55 12.26 -21.22
CA TYR A 232 -4.43 11.80 -20.15
C TYR A 232 -3.95 10.46 -19.57
N MET A 233 -3.72 9.46 -20.43
CA MET A 233 -3.28 8.15 -19.99
C MET A 233 -1.85 8.16 -19.43
N ALA A 234 -1.00 9.12 -19.81
CA ALA A 234 0.36 9.23 -19.27
C ALA A 234 0.41 9.58 -17.78
N GLN A 235 -0.65 10.19 -17.24
CA GLN A 235 -0.71 10.57 -15.82
C GLN A 235 -1.00 9.40 -14.89
N TYR A 236 -1.52 8.29 -15.40
CA TYR A 236 -1.84 7.10 -14.61
C TYR A 236 -0.65 6.16 -14.47
N ALA A 237 -0.48 5.57 -13.28
CA ALA A 237 0.43 4.45 -13.06
C ALA A 237 -0.06 3.21 -13.83
N ASN A 238 0.83 2.28 -14.16
CA ASN A 238 0.45 1.09 -14.93
C ASN A 238 -0.50 0.17 -14.15
N GLU A 239 -0.31 0.12 -12.84
CA GLU A 239 -1.11 -0.61 -11.85
C GLU A 239 -2.33 0.19 -11.34
N ALA A 240 -2.66 1.32 -11.96
CA ALA A 240 -3.75 2.17 -11.51
C ALA A 240 -5.10 1.43 -11.50
N LYS A 241 -5.88 1.63 -10.43
CA LYS A 241 -7.24 1.10 -10.29
C LYS A 241 -8.25 2.23 -10.37
N ILE A 242 -9.14 2.16 -11.36
CA ILE A 242 -10.10 3.22 -11.65
C ILE A 242 -11.51 2.68 -11.45
N THR A 243 -12.20 3.20 -10.44
CA THR A 243 -13.62 2.92 -10.27
C THR A 243 -14.40 3.64 -11.36
N ARG A 244 -15.24 2.90 -12.08
CA ARG A 244 -16.24 3.46 -12.98
C ARG A 244 -17.61 3.07 -12.50
N VAL A 245 -18.47 4.07 -12.31
CA VAL A 245 -19.90 3.89 -12.08
C VAL A 245 -20.63 4.13 -13.39
N THR A 246 -21.79 3.49 -13.52
CA THR A 246 -22.78 3.80 -14.56
C THR A 246 -23.92 4.50 -13.86
N VAL A 247 -24.30 5.67 -14.36
CA VAL A 247 -25.47 6.40 -13.87
C VAL A 247 -26.62 6.13 -14.83
N VAL A 248 -27.75 5.68 -14.29
CA VAL A 248 -29.00 5.46 -15.01
C VAL A 248 -30.07 6.21 -14.24
N ASP A 249 -30.84 7.08 -14.93
CA ASP A 249 -31.92 7.87 -14.34
C ASP A 249 -31.53 8.64 -13.06
N GLY A 250 -30.35 9.28 -13.10
CA GLY A 250 -29.84 10.07 -11.98
C GLY A 250 -29.38 9.24 -10.77
N LYS A 251 -29.29 7.91 -10.90
CA LYS A 251 -28.84 7.02 -9.82
C LYS A 251 -27.65 6.18 -10.23
N GLU A 252 -26.72 5.99 -9.30
CA GLU A 252 -25.60 5.08 -9.47
C GLU A 252 -26.10 3.63 -9.48
N ASP A 253 -25.86 2.94 -10.58
CA ASP A 253 -26.08 1.51 -10.69
C ASP A 253 -24.89 0.77 -10.04
N GLN A 254 -25.10 0.33 -8.79
CA GLN A 254 -24.09 -0.37 -7.99
C GLN A 254 -23.68 -1.72 -8.62
N GLU A 255 -24.60 -2.41 -9.31
CA GLU A 255 -24.32 -3.69 -9.98
C GLU A 255 -23.39 -3.50 -11.20
N LYS A 256 -23.41 -2.30 -11.80
CA LYS A 256 -22.52 -1.92 -12.91
C LYS A 256 -21.25 -1.19 -12.48
N LYS A 257 -20.98 -1.07 -11.18
CA LYS A 257 -19.72 -0.53 -10.67
C LYS A 257 -18.56 -1.47 -11.02
N ARG A 258 -17.56 -0.95 -11.73
CA ARG A 258 -16.40 -1.74 -12.20
C ARG A 258 -15.10 -1.09 -11.75
N ILE A 259 -14.10 -1.94 -11.46
CA ILE A 259 -12.72 -1.50 -11.30
C ILE A 259 -12.01 -1.77 -12.62
N LEU A 260 -11.53 -0.72 -13.26
CA LEU A 260 -10.81 -0.77 -14.52
C LEU A 260 -9.32 -0.64 -14.26
N ASN A 261 -8.52 -1.37 -15.04
CA ASN A 261 -7.09 -1.08 -15.18
C ASN A 261 -6.86 0.02 -16.24
N LYS A 262 -5.60 0.48 -16.36
CA LYS A 262 -5.20 1.53 -17.30
C LYS A 262 -5.57 1.23 -18.76
N ALA A 263 -5.45 -0.01 -19.22
CA ALA A 263 -5.79 -0.38 -20.60
C ALA A 263 -7.30 -0.31 -20.86
N GLN A 264 -8.11 -0.81 -19.92
CA GLN A 264 -9.58 -0.75 -20.01
C GLN A 264 -10.08 0.70 -19.94
N LEU A 265 -9.47 1.54 -19.08
CA LEU A 265 -9.76 2.97 -19.04
C LEU A 265 -9.51 3.61 -20.42
N ARG A 266 -8.36 3.35 -21.03
CA ARG A 266 -8.01 3.90 -22.36
C ARG A 266 -9.09 3.54 -23.40
N GLN A 267 -9.49 2.27 -23.46
CA GLN A 267 -10.53 1.82 -24.38
C GLN A 267 -11.88 2.51 -24.12
N GLY A 268 -12.26 2.67 -22.85
CA GLY A 268 -13.46 3.41 -22.46
C GLY A 268 -13.42 4.87 -22.93
N MET A 269 -12.29 5.55 -22.69
CA MET A 269 -12.10 6.96 -23.04
C MET A 269 -12.12 7.22 -24.55
N VAL A 270 -11.64 6.29 -25.39
CA VAL A 270 -11.77 6.38 -26.86
C VAL A 270 -13.24 6.55 -27.26
N ARG A 271 -14.14 5.78 -26.65
CA ARG A 271 -15.59 5.86 -26.95
C ARG A 271 -16.21 7.12 -26.36
N LEU A 272 -15.87 7.45 -25.13
CA LEU A 272 -16.46 8.58 -24.41
C LEU A 272 -16.06 9.94 -25.02
N ASN A 273 -14.80 10.12 -25.44
CA ASN A 273 -14.34 11.36 -26.08
C ASN A 273 -15.12 11.70 -27.35
N LYS A 274 -15.65 10.71 -28.06
CA LYS A 274 -16.52 10.92 -29.24
C LYS A 274 -17.91 11.46 -28.85
N ARG A 275 -18.43 11.06 -27.68
CA ARG A 275 -19.77 11.39 -27.17
C ARG A 275 -19.84 12.73 -26.46
N TYR A 276 -18.74 13.18 -25.86
CA TYR A 276 -18.70 14.48 -25.21
C TYR A 276 -18.58 15.62 -26.23
N SER A 277 -19.37 16.67 -26.06
CA SER A 277 -19.15 17.96 -26.72
C SER A 277 -18.12 18.77 -25.92
N LYS A 278 -18.36 18.95 -24.61
CA LYS A 278 -17.52 19.73 -23.69
C LYS A 278 -17.29 18.95 -22.38
N ILE A 279 -16.13 19.14 -21.78
CA ILE A 279 -15.77 18.60 -20.47
C ILE A 279 -15.14 19.74 -19.67
N GLU A 280 -15.63 19.96 -18.46
CA GLU A 280 -15.13 20.97 -17.52
C GLU A 280 -14.74 20.24 -16.24
N VAL A 281 -13.59 20.61 -15.67
CA VAL A 281 -12.97 19.88 -14.57
C VAL A 281 -12.41 20.90 -13.59
N LEU A 282 -12.73 20.71 -12.31
CA LEU A 282 -12.25 21.50 -11.19
C LEU A 282 -11.52 20.58 -10.21
N ILE A 283 -10.30 20.97 -9.82
CA ILE A 283 -9.52 20.25 -8.83
C ILE A 283 -9.54 21.05 -7.52
N SER A 284 -9.76 20.36 -6.42
CA SER A 284 -9.96 20.94 -5.08
C SER A 284 -9.38 20.02 -4.01
N ASN A 285 -9.26 20.54 -2.78
CA ASN A 285 -8.89 19.75 -1.59
C ASN A 285 -7.60 18.93 -1.80
N LEU A 286 -6.57 19.53 -2.43
CA LEU A 286 -5.28 18.87 -2.61
C LEU A 286 -4.58 18.74 -1.26
N GLN A 287 -4.40 17.50 -0.81
CA GLN A 287 -3.68 17.14 0.40
C GLN A 287 -2.42 16.36 0.01
N ILE A 288 -1.26 16.79 0.50
CA ILE A 288 0.03 16.16 0.19
C ILE A 288 0.60 15.54 1.46
N ASN A 289 0.81 14.22 1.40
CA ASN A 289 1.18 13.39 2.54
C ASN A 289 2.45 12.59 2.20
N GLY A 290 3.60 13.26 2.20
CA GLY A 290 4.89 12.63 1.92
C GLY A 290 5.02 12.20 0.46
N ASP A 291 5.00 10.89 0.19
CA ASP A 291 5.11 10.31 -1.15
C ASP A 291 3.75 9.97 -1.78
N THR A 292 2.66 10.33 -1.11
CA THR A 292 1.28 10.15 -1.54
C THR A 292 0.53 11.49 -1.46
N ALA A 293 -0.45 11.71 -2.34
CA ALA A 293 -1.30 12.89 -2.34
C ALA A 293 -2.73 12.54 -2.74
N VAL A 294 -3.69 13.30 -2.24
CA VAL A 294 -5.12 13.12 -2.51
C VAL A 294 -5.69 14.43 -3.03
N ALA A 295 -6.50 14.36 -4.08
CA ALA A 295 -7.21 15.51 -4.61
C ALA A 295 -8.67 15.13 -4.91
N ASP A 296 -9.60 16.01 -4.56
CA ASP A 296 -10.99 15.88 -4.99
C ASP A 296 -11.20 16.64 -6.30
N VAL A 297 -11.94 16.03 -7.22
CA VAL A 297 -12.16 16.53 -8.57
C VAL A 297 -13.64 16.60 -8.86
N GLY A 298 -14.17 17.81 -9.02
CA GLY A 298 -15.48 18.04 -9.62
C GLY A 298 -15.38 18.05 -11.14
N PHE A 299 -16.39 17.54 -11.83
CA PHE A 299 -16.44 17.63 -13.29
C PHE A 299 -17.87 17.88 -13.77
N LEU A 300 -17.98 18.53 -14.92
CA LEU A 300 -19.20 18.75 -15.68
C LEU A 300 -18.97 18.28 -17.12
N GLN A 301 -19.73 17.27 -17.56
CA GLN A 301 -19.65 16.69 -18.89
C GLN A 301 -20.90 17.04 -19.67
N THR A 302 -20.73 17.55 -20.89
CA THR A 302 -21.85 17.81 -21.81
C THR A 302 -21.80 16.82 -22.96
N TYR A 303 -22.92 16.15 -23.23
CA TYR A 303 -23.02 15.12 -24.27
C TYR A 303 -23.62 15.68 -25.57
N LYS A 304 -23.16 15.14 -26.70
CA LYS A 304 -23.72 15.44 -28.02
C LYS A 304 -25.09 14.79 -28.18
N ALA A 305 -26.03 15.47 -28.85
CA ALA A 305 -27.32 14.89 -29.22
C ALA A 305 -27.15 13.65 -30.09
N PHE A 306 -28.01 12.66 -29.85
CA PHE A 306 -27.92 11.33 -30.48
C PHE A 306 -28.45 11.31 -31.93
N THR A 307 -29.08 12.38 -32.43
CA THR A 307 -29.69 12.39 -33.77
C THR A 307 -29.20 13.57 -34.63
N PRO A 308 -28.97 13.39 -35.94
CA PRO A 308 -28.64 14.50 -36.85
C PRO A 308 -29.70 15.60 -36.88
N ALA A 309 -30.97 15.25 -36.62
CA ALA A 309 -32.11 16.16 -36.60
C ALA A 309 -32.12 17.15 -35.42
N SER A 310 -31.33 16.92 -34.37
CA SER A 310 -31.32 17.79 -33.17
C SER A 310 -30.24 18.89 -33.22
N GLY A 311 -29.48 18.99 -34.32
CA GLY A 311 -28.44 20.01 -34.50
C GLY A 311 -27.32 19.94 -33.45
N ASN A 312 -26.64 21.07 -33.19
CA ASN A 312 -25.58 21.19 -32.17
C ASN A 312 -26.12 21.28 -30.72
N ARG A 313 -27.37 20.88 -30.46
CA ARG A 313 -27.98 20.98 -29.13
C ARG A 313 -27.34 19.96 -28.17
N PRO A 314 -26.99 20.35 -26.93
CA PRO A 314 -26.51 19.40 -25.93
C PRO A 314 -27.62 18.41 -25.56
N ALA A 315 -27.31 17.11 -25.52
CA ALA A 315 -28.28 16.06 -25.21
C ALA A 315 -28.64 16.03 -23.72
N TYR A 316 -27.62 16.08 -22.88
CA TYR A 316 -27.70 16.10 -21.42
C TYR A 316 -26.35 16.50 -20.82
N ARG A 317 -26.35 16.86 -19.54
CA ARG A 317 -25.16 17.17 -18.74
C ARG A 317 -25.06 16.19 -17.57
N ASP A 318 -23.83 15.84 -17.22
CA ASP A 318 -23.50 14.99 -16.08
C ASP A 318 -22.52 15.74 -15.17
N PHE A 319 -22.85 15.84 -13.88
CA PHE A 319 -21.98 16.40 -12.86
C PHE A 319 -21.64 15.32 -11.84
N GLY A 320 -20.37 15.24 -11.48
CA GLY A 320 -19.96 14.35 -10.41
C GLY A 320 -18.66 14.77 -9.77
N THR A 321 -18.34 14.05 -8.71
CA THR A 321 -17.09 14.22 -7.97
C THR A 321 -16.30 12.92 -7.93
N LYS A 322 -14.99 13.05 -8.06
CA LYS A 322 -14.02 11.97 -7.99
C LYS A 322 -12.96 12.30 -6.95
N THR A 323 -12.31 11.27 -6.44
CA THR A 323 -11.09 11.40 -5.65
C THR A 323 -9.95 10.75 -6.43
N LEU A 324 -8.86 11.49 -6.60
CA LEU A 324 -7.61 11.01 -7.16
C LEU A 324 -6.63 10.77 -6.02
N ILE A 325 -6.02 9.59 -6.00
CA ILE A 325 -4.89 9.28 -5.13
C ILE A 325 -3.65 9.15 -6.03
N LEU A 326 -2.70 10.02 -5.77
CA LEU A 326 -1.42 10.09 -6.46
C LEU A 326 -0.33 9.54 -5.55
N ALA A 327 0.67 8.89 -6.13
CA ALA A 327 1.87 8.50 -5.41
C ALA A 327 3.09 8.61 -6.33
N ILE A 328 4.27 8.69 -5.71
CA ILE A 328 5.53 8.56 -6.44
C ILE A 328 5.64 7.13 -6.97
N ASP A 329 5.77 6.97 -8.28
CA ASP A 329 6.08 5.69 -8.91
C ASP A 329 7.50 5.29 -8.50
N ALA A 330 7.62 4.08 -7.94
CA ALA A 330 8.88 3.60 -7.39
C ALA A 330 9.94 3.34 -8.47
N LYS A 331 9.54 3.19 -9.74
CA LYS A 331 10.45 2.89 -10.85
C LYS A 331 11.22 4.09 -11.34
N ASP A 332 10.55 5.23 -11.47
CA ASP A 332 11.10 6.45 -12.07
C ASP A 332 11.07 7.68 -11.14
N GLY A 333 10.46 7.56 -9.95
CA GLY A 333 10.35 8.66 -9.00
C GLY A 333 9.36 9.74 -9.43
N ILE A 334 8.50 9.47 -10.41
CA ILE A 334 7.54 10.43 -10.95
C ILE A 334 6.18 10.26 -10.28
N TRP A 335 5.50 11.37 -9.97
CA TRP A 335 4.13 11.34 -9.47
C TRP A 335 3.17 10.80 -10.53
N LYS A 336 2.35 9.82 -10.15
CA LYS A 336 1.32 9.21 -11.00
C LYS A 336 0.02 9.01 -10.23
N ILE A 337 -1.09 8.98 -10.95
CA ILE A 337 -2.41 8.62 -10.42
C ILE A 337 -2.47 7.10 -10.28
N TYR A 338 -2.63 6.63 -9.03
CA TYR A 338 -2.71 5.22 -8.68
C TYR A 338 -4.14 4.74 -8.47
N LYS A 339 -5.01 5.64 -8.01
CA LYS A 339 -6.42 5.33 -7.82
C LYS A 339 -7.28 6.53 -8.19
N GLU A 340 -8.37 6.22 -8.88
CA GLU A 340 -9.45 7.17 -9.15
C GLU A 340 -10.73 6.51 -8.66
N SER A 341 -11.45 7.19 -7.78
CA SER A 341 -12.71 6.70 -7.21
C SER A 341 -13.80 7.74 -7.36
N TRP A 342 -15.04 7.30 -7.58
CA TRP A 342 -16.20 8.18 -7.57
C TRP A 342 -16.63 8.45 -6.13
N LYS A 343 -16.94 9.71 -5.79
CA LYS A 343 -17.31 10.13 -4.43
C LYS A 343 -18.80 10.38 -4.32
N ASN A 344 -19.38 11.20 -5.21
CA ASN A 344 -20.83 11.48 -5.29
C ASN A 344 -21.25 11.84 -6.72
N TYR A 345 -22.43 11.37 -7.14
CA TYR A 345 -23.26 11.95 -8.19
C TYR A 345 -24.27 12.92 -7.54
N LYS A 346 -24.41 14.14 -8.08
CA LYS A 346 -25.53 15.04 -7.73
C LYS A 346 -26.40 15.20 -8.97
N ASP A 347 -27.70 14.98 -8.80
CA ASP A 347 -28.70 15.14 -9.87
C ASP A 347 -28.60 16.56 -10.44
N VAL A 348 -28.44 16.69 -11.75
CA VAL A 348 -28.29 17.98 -12.42
C VAL A 348 -29.68 18.44 -12.86
N PRO A 349 -30.11 19.68 -12.59
CA PRO A 349 -31.44 20.15 -12.92
C PRO A 349 -31.82 19.84 -14.37
N ASN A 350 -33.01 19.26 -14.54
CA ASN A 350 -33.64 19.09 -15.85
C ASN A 350 -33.58 20.41 -16.62
N TYR A 351 -33.25 20.36 -17.91
CA TYR A 351 -33.67 21.46 -18.78
C TYR A 351 -35.19 21.63 -18.62
N PRO A 352 -35.73 22.87 -18.60
CA PRO A 352 -37.14 23.03 -18.82
C PRO A 352 -37.49 22.29 -20.12
N LYS A 353 -38.46 21.38 -20.03
CA LYS A 353 -39.13 20.90 -21.24
C LYS A 353 -39.73 22.15 -21.87
N LEU A 354 -39.23 22.55 -23.04
CA LEU A 354 -39.90 23.54 -23.88
C LEU A 354 -41.18 22.90 -24.44
#